data_AF-A0A2N0ZFD1-F1
#
_entry.id   AF-A0A2N0ZFD1-F1
#
_cell.length_a   1.000
_cell.length_b   1.000
_cell.length_c   1.000
_cell.angle_alpha   90.00
_cell.angle_beta   90.00
_cell.angle_gamma   90.00
#
_symmetry.space_group_name_H-M   'P 1'
#
loop_
_entity.id
_entity.type
_entity.pdbx_description
1 polymer ?
#
loop_
_entity_poly.entity_id
_entity_poly.type
_entity_poly.pdbx_seq_one_letter_code
_entity_poly.pdbx_strand_id
1 'polypeptide(L)'
;MKITAVEDYLTSIRAENGGQEIPINLPKSNVLKYFFEDGSWICLRPSGTEPKIKFYFGVNGTSLNESKEKLNNIAESFMQLVEQIL
;
A
#
# COMPACT_ATOMS: atom_id res chain seq x y z
N MET A 1 10.98 -0.53 7.41
CA MET A 1 9.74 -1.31 7.18
C MET A 1 10.02 -2.30 6.08
N LYS A 2 9.86 -3.61 6.31
CA LYS A 2 10.02 -4.64 5.28
C LYS A 2 8.66 -5.04 4.70
N ILE A 3 8.59 -5.21 3.38
CA ILE A 3 7.40 -5.73 2.69
C ILE A 3 7.29 -7.23 2.95
N THR A 4 6.09 -7.68 3.33
CA THR A 4 5.75 -9.10 3.51
C THR A 4 4.92 -9.66 2.38
N ALA A 5 4.10 -8.83 1.74
CA ALA A 5 3.32 -9.25 0.57
C ALA A 5 2.97 -8.07 -0.33
N VAL A 6 2.68 -8.38 -1.59
CA VAL A 6 2.11 -7.46 -2.57
C VAL A 6 0.88 -8.10 -3.20
N GLU A 7 -0.23 -7.37 -3.23
CA GLU A 7 -1.42 -7.74 -3.97
C GLU A 7 -1.54 -6.86 -5.21
N ASP A 8 -1.60 -7.51 -6.38
CA ASP A 8 -1.98 -6.89 -7.64
C ASP A 8 -3.38 -7.37 -8.02
N TYR A 9 -4.34 -6.46 -7.87
CA TYR A 9 -5.75 -6.74 -8.10
C TYR A 9 -6.07 -6.86 -9.59
N LEU A 10 -5.20 -6.37 -10.48
CA LEU A 10 -5.40 -6.44 -11.92
C LEU A 10 -5.09 -7.86 -12.43
N THR A 11 -4.00 -8.44 -11.92
CA THR A 11 -3.59 -9.82 -12.21
C THR A 11 -4.30 -10.83 -11.30
N SER A 12 -4.96 -10.37 -10.23
CA SER A 12 -5.59 -11.22 -9.21
C SER A 12 -4.58 -12.11 -8.48
N ILE A 13 -3.39 -11.57 -8.20
CA ILE A 13 -2.28 -12.29 -7.56
C ILE A 13 -1.83 -11.57 -6.29
N ARG A 14 -1.65 -12.35 -5.24
CA ARG A 14 -0.92 -11.97 -4.03
C ARG A 14 0.43 -12.67 -4.04
N ALA A 15 1.51 -11.92 -4.12
CA ALA A 15 2.87 -12.40 -4.00
C ALA A 15 3.34 -12.24 -2.55
N GLU A 16 3.69 -13.35 -1.90
CA GLU A 16 4.27 -13.37 -0.55
C GLU A 16 5.80 -13.26 -0.62
N ASN A 17 6.40 -12.76 0.47
CA ASN A 17 7.85 -12.65 0.62
C ASN A 17 8.49 -14.05 0.72
N GLY A 18 8.81 -14.62 -0.44
CA GLY A 18 9.18 -16.02 -0.64
C GLY A 18 8.88 -16.53 -2.05
N GLY A 19 8.23 -15.72 -2.89
CA GLY A 19 7.95 -16.05 -4.29
C GLY A 19 6.70 -16.89 -4.50
N GLN A 20 5.95 -17.20 -3.43
CA GLN A 20 4.66 -17.85 -3.55
C GLN A 20 3.62 -16.87 -4.07
N GLU A 21 2.90 -17.28 -5.11
CA GLU A 21 1.75 -16.55 -5.65
C GLU A 21 0.45 -17.23 -5.21
N ILE A 22 -0.49 -16.43 -4.71
CA ILE A 22 -1.79 -16.87 -4.21
C ILE A 22 -2.88 -16.15 -5.01
N PRO A 23 -3.88 -16.88 -5.57
CA PRO A 23 -4.99 -16.25 -6.27
C PRO A 23 -5.84 -15.38 -5.34
N ILE A 24 -6.25 -14.20 -5.82
CA ILE A 24 -7.15 -13.29 -5.14
C ILE A 24 -8.57 -13.44 -5.71
N ASN A 25 -9.55 -13.74 -4.84
CA ASN A 25 -10.96 -13.82 -5.22
C ASN A 25 -11.70 -12.48 -4.95
N LEU A 26 -11.18 -11.39 -5.52
CA LEU A 26 -11.78 -10.06 -5.49
C LEU A 26 -11.97 -9.56 -6.92
N PRO A 27 -12.90 -8.61 -7.16
CA PRO A 27 -13.06 -8.00 -8.48
C PRO A 27 -11.74 -7.38 -8.98
N LYS A 28 -11.45 -7.57 -10.27
CA LYS A 28 -10.27 -6.97 -10.89
C LYS A 28 -10.33 -5.45 -10.87
N SER A 29 -9.20 -4.83 -10.55
CA SER A 29 -9.04 -3.38 -10.56
C SER A 29 -7.57 -3.01 -10.70
N ASN A 30 -7.26 -1.84 -11.26
CA ASN A 30 -5.90 -1.31 -11.27
C ASN A 30 -5.56 -0.79 -9.87
N VAL A 31 -5.16 -1.70 -8.98
CA VAL A 31 -4.85 -1.43 -7.58
C VAL A 31 -3.63 -2.27 -7.21
N LEU A 32 -2.64 -1.62 -6.60
CA LEU A 32 -1.53 -2.30 -5.95
C LEU A 32 -1.63 -2.07 -4.44
N LYS A 33 -1.42 -3.12 -3.65
CA LYS A 33 -1.41 -3.04 -2.18
C LYS A 33 -0.21 -3.75 -1.60
N TYR A 34 0.57 -3.04 -0.81
CA TYR A 34 1.79 -3.49 -0.15
C TYR A 34 1.52 -3.68 1.33
N PHE A 35 1.92 -4.83 1.87
CA PHE A 35 1.79 -5.17 3.28
C PHE A 35 3.17 -5.16 3.94
N PHE A 36 3.23 -4.67 5.18
CA PHE A 36 4.46 -4.59 5.95
C PHE A 36 4.43 -5.54 7.15
N GLU A 37 5.61 -5.91 7.64
CA GLU A 37 5.80 -6.86 8.74
C GLU A 37 5.11 -6.46 10.06
N ASP A 38 4.88 -5.16 10.26
CA ASP A 38 4.22 -4.62 11.44
C ASP A 38 2.68 -4.57 11.34
N GLY A 39 2.11 -5.07 10.23
CA GLY A 39 0.68 -5.05 9.93
C GLY A 39 0.20 -3.77 9.24
N SER A 40 1.07 -2.78 9.01
CA SER A 40 0.75 -1.61 8.19
C SER A 40 0.62 -2.02 6.71
N TRP A 41 0.00 -1.16 5.91
CA TRP A 41 -0.12 -1.35 4.47
C TRP A 41 -0.22 -0.01 3.72
N ILE A 42 0.21 -0.03 2.46
CA ILE A 42 0.03 1.08 1.51
C ILE A 42 -0.73 0.56 0.30
N CYS A 43 -1.71 1.31 -0.18
CA CYS A 43 -2.47 1.00 -1.38
C CYS A 43 -2.45 2.18 -2.33
N LEU A 44 -2.24 1.93 -3.62
CA LEU A 44 -2.32 2.95 -4.66
C LEU A 44 -3.19 2.51 -5.82
N ARG A 45 -3.88 3.48 -6.40
CA ARG A 45 -4.71 3.30 -7.60
C ARG A 45 -4.86 4.58 -8.39
N PRO A 46 -4.94 4.54 -9.72
CA PRO A 46 -5.44 5.66 -10.49
C PRO A 46 -6.91 5.95 -10.14
N SER A 47 -7.26 7.22 -10.16
CA SER A 47 -8.66 7.66 -10.15
C SER A 47 -9.31 7.30 -11.48
N GLY A 48 -10.58 6.87 -11.44
CA GLY A 48 -11.31 6.52 -12.66
C GLY A 48 -11.90 7.71 -13.40
N THR A 49 -11.96 8.88 -12.76
CA THR A 49 -12.66 10.07 -13.29
C THR A 49 -11.76 11.28 -13.49
N GLU A 50 -10.54 11.26 -12.94
CA GLU A 50 -9.61 12.39 -12.96
C GLU A 50 -8.18 11.90 -13.19
N PRO A 51 -7.28 12.71 -13.78
CA PRO A 51 -5.88 12.35 -13.98
C PRO A 51 -5.09 12.45 -12.67
N LYS A 52 -5.45 11.63 -11.68
CA LYS A 52 -4.88 11.61 -10.33
C LYS A 52 -4.62 10.18 -9.88
N ILE A 53 -3.58 9.99 -9.07
CA ILE A 53 -3.36 8.75 -8.32
C ILE A 53 -3.81 8.96 -6.88
N LYS A 54 -4.51 7.99 -6.30
CA LYS A 54 -4.92 7.98 -4.90
C LYS A 54 -4.02 7.05 -4.11
N PHE A 55 -3.47 7.54 -3.02
CA PHE A 55 -2.68 6.79 -2.06
C PHE A 55 -3.47 6.61 -0.75
N TYR A 56 -3.46 5.41 -0.21
CA TYR A 56 -4.11 5.04 1.03
C TYR A 56 -3.10 4.39 1.95
N PHE A 57 -3.13 4.78 3.22
CA PHE A 57 -2.20 4.32 4.24
C PHE A 57 -2.99 3.73 5.40
N GLY A 58 -2.69 2.48 5.76
CA GLY A 58 -3.10 1.88 7.03
C GLY A 58 -1.87 1.63 7.87
N VAL A 59 -1.86 2.13 9.10
CA VAL A 59 -0.72 1.95 10.01
C VAL A 59 -1.16 1.22 11.26
N ASN A 60 -0.24 0.44 11.82
CA ASN A 60 -0.44 -0.26 13.08
C ASN A 60 0.56 0.27 14.13
N GLY A 61 0.06 0.63 15.31
CA GLY A 61 0.84 1.11 16.45
C GLY A 61 0.19 0.65 17.76
N THR A 62 0.94 0.67 18.85
CA THR A 62 0.48 0.20 20.17
C THR A 62 -0.47 1.18 20.86
N SER A 63 -0.56 2.41 20.35
CA SER A 63 -1.49 3.44 20.80
C SER A 63 -2.01 4.29 19.64
N LEU A 64 -3.09 5.05 19.88
CA LEU A 64 -3.60 6.01 18.91
C LEU A 64 -2.56 7.12 18.60
N ASN A 65 -1.79 7.56 19.61
CA ASN A 65 -0.79 8.61 19.40
C ASN A 65 0.34 8.12 18.49
N GLU A 66 0.89 6.94 18.80
CA GLU A 66 1.91 6.30 17.96
C GLU A 66 1.39 6.07 16.52
N SER A 67 0.14 5.62 16.38
CA SER A 67 -0.48 5.40 15.06
C SER A 67 -0.60 6.71 14.27
N LYS A 68 -0.93 7.84 14.92
CA LYS A 68 -0.99 9.15 14.26
C LYS A 68 0.37 9.64 13.81
N GLU A 69 1.37 9.56 14.69
CA GLU A 69 2.75 9.94 14.37
C GLU A 69 3.30 9.11 13.21
N LYS A 70 3.09 7.79 13.26
CA LYS A 70 3.50 6.87 12.20
C LYS A 70 2.80 7.16 10.87
N LEU A 71 1.50 7.42 10.90
CA LEU A 71 0.73 7.78 9.69
C LEU A 71 1.29 9.05 9.04
N ASN A 72 1.53 10.10 9.84
CA ASN A 72 2.07 11.36 9.33
C ASN A 72 3.46 11.16 8.70
N ASN A 73 4.37 10.51 9.42
CA ASN A 73 5.74 10.28 8.94
C ASN A 73 5.77 9.47 7.63
N ILE A 74 4.96 8.42 7.53
CA ILE A 74 4.89 7.58 6.33
C ILE A 74 4.28 8.36 5.17
N ALA A 75 3.17 9.07 5.39
CA ALA A 75 2.51 9.84 4.35
C ALA A 75 3.43 10.94 3.80
N GLU A 76 4.10 11.70 4.67
CA GLU A 76 5.04 12.76 4.26
C GLU A 76 6.23 12.19 3.49
N SER A 77 6.89 11.17 4.04
CA SER A 77 8.07 10.55 3.40
C SER A 77 7.73 9.92 2.05
N PHE A 78 6.56 9.29 1.95
CA PHE A 78 6.09 8.69 0.70
C PHE A 78 5.79 9.76 -0.35
N MET A 79 5.11 10.84 0.03
CA MET A 79 4.80 11.93 -0.91
C MET A 79 6.06 12.66 -1.39
N GLN A 80 7.06 12.86 -0.53
CA GLN A 80 8.36 13.39 -0.94
C GLN A 80 9.04 12.51 -1.99
N LEU A 81 8.97 11.18 -1.85
CA LEU A 81 9.50 10.26 -2.85
C LEU A 81 8.73 10.36 -4.17
N VAL A 82 7.40 10.46 -4.13
CA VAL A 82 6.58 10.64 -5.33
C VAL A 82 6.99 11.92 -6.06
N GLU A 83 7.15 13.03 -5.35
CA GLU A 83 7.56 14.32 -5.92
C GLU A 83 8.95 14.28 -6.57
N GLN A 84 9.86 13.41 -6.11
CA GLN A 84 11.19 13.25 -6.72
C GLN A 84 11.19 12.48 -8.05
N ILE A 85 10.12 11.72 -8.32
CA ILE A 85 10.00 10.86 -9.52
C ILE A 85 9.11 11.52 -10.59
N LEU A 86 8.38 12.57 -10.21
CA LEU A 86 7.60 13.42 -11.12
C LEU A 86 8.48 14.50 -11.76
#